data_AF-A0A6J6P5Z3-F1
#
_entry.id   AF-A0A6J6P5Z3-F1
#
_cell.length_a   1.000
_cell.length_b   1.000
_cell.length_c   1.000
_cell.angle_alpha   90.00
_cell.angle_beta   90.00
_cell.angle_gamma   90.00
#
_symmetry.space_group_name_H-M   'P 1'
#
loop_
_entity.id
_entity.type
_entity.pdbx_description
1 polymer ?
#
loop_
_entity_poly.entity_id
_entity_poly.type
_entity_poly.pdbx_seq_one_letter_code
_entity_poly.pdbx_strand_id
1 'polypeptide(L)' 'MNESKIERATITYSLEDGVWWATNSGGFGLIAAHEDKEQLRENVRIAIADCFGEEVEISEVFENHAPKNQLTH' A
#
# COMPACT_ATOMS: atom_id res chain seq x y z
N MET A 1 10.95 26.67 -10.04
CA MET A 1 10.42 26.10 -8.79
C MET A 1 9.93 24.71 -9.16
N ASN A 2 10.60 23.64 -8.72
CA ASN A 2 10.03 22.31 -8.82
C ASN A 2 9.02 22.23 -7.68
N GLU A 3 7.73 22.08 -7.99
CA GLU A 3 6.78 21.63 -6.97
C GLU A 3 7.26 20.26 -6.50
N SER A 4 7.74 20.14 -5.27
CA SER A 4 7.92 18.84 -4.62
C SER A 4 6.54 18.19 -4.56
N LYS A 5 6.31 17.15 -5.38
CA LYS A 5 5.13 16.32 -5.24
C LYS A 5 5.51 15.21 -4.26
N ILE A 6 4.58 14.88 -3.39
CA ILE A 6 4.70 13.73 -2.49
C ILE A 6 3.87 12.63 -3.15
N GLU A 7 4.51 11.53 -3.53
CA GLU A 7 3.78 10.36 -4.02
C GLU A 7 3.15 9.63 -2.83
N ARG A 8 1.90 9.19 -2.98
CA ARG A 8 1.20 8.45 -1.93
C ARG A 8 1.18 6.97 -2.27
N ALA A 9 1.41 6.14 -1.27
CA ALA A 9 1.18 4.71 -1.36
C ALA A 9 0.13 4.28 -0.34
N THR A 10 -0.66 3.28 -0.71
CA THR A 10 -1.62 2.63 0.18
C THR A 10 -1.20 1.18 0.38
N ILE A 11 -1.01 0.78 1.63
CA ILE A 11 -0.72 -0.61 1.99
C ILE A 11 -2.03 -1.29 2.42
N THR A 12 -2.28 -2.47 1.84
CA THR A 12 -3.44 -3.32 2.09
C THR A 12 -2.98 -4.74 2.43
N TYR A 13 -3.66 -5.42 3.35
CA TYR A 13 -3.38 -6.82 3.69
C TYR A 13 -4.36 -7.75 2.97
N SER A 14 -3.86 -8.72 2.20
CA SER A 14 -4.66 -9.81 1.65
C SER A 14 -4.76 -10.95 2.67
N LEU A 15 -5.98 -11.22 3.16
CA LEU A 15 -6.25 -12.38 4.01
C LEU A 15 -6.17 -13.70 3.26
N GLU A 16 -6.40 -13.69 1.94
CA GLU A 16 -6.36 -14.89 1.10
C GLU A 16 -4.93 -15.36 0.86
N ASP A 17 -4.04 -14.41 0.52
CA ASP A 17 -2.64 -14.68 0.21
C ASP A 17 -1.73 -14.58 1.45
N GLY A 18 -2.22 -14.02 2.55
CA GLY A 18 -1.46 -13.82 3.78
C GLY A 18 -0.33 -12.79 3.66
N VAL A 19 -0.39 -11.91 2.66
CA VAL A 19 0.67 -10.94 2.35
C VAL A 19 0.14 -9.52 2.28
N TRP A 20 1.02 -8.55 2.51
CA TRP A 20 0.75 -7.12 2.35
C TRP A 20 1.11 -6.68 0.94
N TRP A 21 0.24 -5.90 0.31
CA TRP A 21 0.49 -5.28 -0.99
C TRP A 21 0.45 -3.76 -0.85
N ALA A 22 1.32 -3.09 -1.59
CA ALA A 22 1.33 -1.64 -1.68
C ALA A 22 0.95 -1.19 -3.09
N THR A 23 0.01 -0.26 -3.19
CA THR A 23 -0.41 0.36 -4.46
C THR A 23 -0.15 1.86 -4.45
N ASN A 24 0.04 2.44 -5.63
CA ASN A 24 0.19 3.89 -5.77
C ASN A 24 -1.11 4.66 -5.47
N SER A 25 -1.02 5.99 -5.45
CA SER A 25 -2.10 6.95 -5.15
C SER A 25 -3.42 6.72 -5.90
N GLY A 26 -3.38 5.99 -7.02
CA GLY A 26 -4.54 5.66 -7.85
C GLY A 26 -5.12 4.27 -7.61
N GLY A 27 -4.47 3.39 -6.85
CA GLY A 27 -4.90 2.00 -6.67
C GLY A 27 -4.77 1.13 -7.94
N PHE A 28 -4.10 1.63 -8.97
CA PHE A 28 -4.00 0.97 -10.28
C PHE A 28 -2.64 0.29 -10.52
N GLY A 29 -1.59 0.65 -9.78
CA GLY A 29 -0.26 0.07 -9.91
C GLY A 29 0.21 -0.60 -8.63
N LEU A 30 0.48 -1.91 -8.70
CA LEU A 30 1.19 -2.64 -7.66
C LEU A 30 2.64 -2.15 -7.60
N ILE A 31 3.06 -1.65 -6.43
CA ILE A 31 4.44 -1.21 -6.17
C ILE A 31 5.28 -2.38 -5.66
N ALA A 32 4.79 -3.04 -4.61
CA ALA A 32 5.48 -4.13 -3.94
C ALA A 32 4.49 -5.03 -3.19
N ALA A 33 4.92 -6.26 -2.90
CA ALA A 33 4.21 -7.21 -2.07
C ALA A 33 5.20 -7.92 -1.12
N HIS A 34 4.83 -8.11 0.14
CA HIS A 34 5.67 -8.79 1.12
C HIS A 34 4.83 -9.36 2.29
N GLU A 35 5.26 -10.48 2.87
CA GLU A 35 4.61 -11.08 4.06
C GLU A 35 4.78 -10.23 5.31
N ASP A 36 5.96 -9.62 5.46
CA ASP A 36 6.26 -8.66 6.51
C ASP A 36 5.94 -7.23 6.08
N LYS A 37 5.19 -6.54 6.93
CA LYS A 37 4.69 -5.18 6.69
C LYS A 37 5.79 -4.13 6.77
N GLU A 38 6.77 -4.30 7.65
CA GLU A 38 7.86 -3.34 7.81
C GLU A 38 8.78 -3.40 6.59
N GLN A 39 9.07 -4.61 6.11
CA GLN A 39 9.82 -4.82 4.88
C GLN A 39 9.06 -4.29 3.66
N LEU A 40 7.73 -4.44 3.59
CA LEU A 40 6.94 -3.83 2.53
C LEU A 40 7.11 -2.31 2.51
N ARG A 41 7.07 -1.65 3.67
CA ARG A 41 7.23 -0.19 3.77
C ARG A 41 8.60 0.26 3.26
N GLU A 42 9.65 -0.47 3.60
CA GLU A 42 10.99 -0.21 3.09
C GLU A 42 11.03 -0.37 1.57
N ASN A 43 10.49 -1.48 1.04
CA ASN A 43 10.45 -1.75 -0.39
C ASN A 43 9.70 -0.66 -1.16
N VAL A 44 8.60 -0.15 -0.61
CA VAL A 44 7.82 0.96 -1.20
C VAL A 44 8.61 2.26 -1.20
N ARG A 45 9.32 2.58 -0.10
CA ARG A 45 10.19 3.77 -0.05
C ARG A 45 11.28 3.70 -1.10
N ILE A 46 11.95 2.56 -1.23
CA ILE A 46 13.00 2.36 -2.23
C ILE A 46 12.42 2.47 -3.63
N ALA A 47 11.31 1.79 -3.92
CA ALA A 47 10.70 1.79 -5.25
C ALA A 47 10.26 3.19 -5.71
N ILE A 48 9.65 3.97 -4.82
CA ILE A 48 9.22 5.34 -5.15
C ILE A 48 10.40 6.30 -5.23
N ALA A 49 11.37 6.19 -4.32
CA ALA A 49 12.58 7.02 -4.37
C ALA A 49 13.39 6.74 -5.66
N ASP A 50 13.47 5.50 -6.11
CA ASP A 50 14.16 5.11 -7.34
C ASP A 50 13.40 5.57 -8.60
N CYS A 51 12.07 5.40 -8.63
CA CYS A 51 11.26 5.75 -9.80
C CYS A 51 11.02 7.26 -9.96
N PHE A 52 10.84 7.99 -8.86
CA PHE A 52 10.41 9.39 -8.89
C PHE A 52 11.44 10.36 -8.32
N GLY A 53 12.40 9.87 -7.51
CA GLY A 53 13.31 10.75 -6.77
C GLY A 53 12.58 11.59 -5.71
N GLU A 54 11.38 11.17 -5.30
CA GLU A 54 10.46 11.90 -4.44
C GLU A 54 10.26 11.18 -3.09
N GLU A 55 9.85 11.94 -2.08
CA GLU A 55 9.44 11.39 -0.78
C GLU A 55 8.09 10.68 -0.91
N VAL A 56 7.94 9.52 -0.26
CA VAL A 56 6.69 8.78 -0.21
C VAL A 56 5.97 8.98 1.12
N GLU A 57 4.68 9.31 1.03
CA GLU A 57 3.75 9.20 2.14
C GLU A 57 3.05 7.84 2.08
N ILE A 58 3.28 6.99 3.09
CA ILE A 58 2.63 5.68 3.19
C ILE A 58 1.41 5.81 4.08
N SER A 59 0.24 5.67 3.48
CA SER A 59 -1.05 5.53 4.15
C SER A 59 -1.42 4.05 4.29
N GLU A 60 -2.18 3.72 5.32
CA GLU A 60 -2.58 2.35 5.61
C GLU A 60 -4.10 2.26 5.69
N VAL A 61 -4.68 1.33 4.94
CA VAL A 61 -6.11 1.05 4.96
C VAL A 61 -6.28 -0.40 5.41
N PHE A 62 -6.89 -0.59 6.57
CA PHE A 62 -7.34 -1.91 6.97
C PHE A 62 -8.72 -2.17 6.37
N GLU A 63 -8.77 -2.85 5.23
CA GLU A 63 -10.02 -3.44 4.78
C GLU A 63 -10.26 -4.71 5.59
N ASN A 64 -11.01 -4.56 6.69
CA ASN A 64 -11.67 -5.69 7.30
C ASN A 64 -12.75 -6.15 6.31
N HIS A 65 -12.40 -7.08 5.42
CA HIS A 65 -13.39 -7.90 4.74
C HIS A 65 -14.14 -8.69 5.82
N ALA A 66 -15.07 -8.04 6.51
CA ALA A 66 -16.09 -8.72 7.27
C ALA A 66 -16.74 -9.72 6.30
N PRO A 67 -16.81 -11.02 6.62
CA PRO A 67 -17.56 -11.94 5.79
C PRO A 67 -18.96 -11.35 5.60
N LYS A 68 -19.48 -11.37 4.37
CA LYS A 68 -20.79 -10.82 3.97
C LYS A 68 -22.02 -11.44 4.69
N ASN A 69 -21.84 -12.07 5.85
CA ASN A 69 -22.91 -12.67 6.65
C ASN A 69 -23.11 -11.95 7.99
N GLN A 70 -23.45 -10.66 7.92
CA GLN A 70 -24.06 -9.97 9.05
C GLN A 70 -25.46 -9.51 8.67
N LEU A 71 -26.43 -10.44 8.75
CA LEU A 71 -27.91 -10.34 8.72
C LEU A 71 -28.35 -11.82 8.84
N THR A 72 -29.12 -12.34 9.79
CA THR A 72 -30.10 -11.85 10.78
C THR A 72 -30.38 -13.00 11.76
N HIS A 73 -30.70 -12.70 13.02
CA HIS A 73 -31.69 -13.47 13.79
C HIS A 73 -32.46 -12.52 14.72
#